data_AF-A0A925PBN0-F1
#
_entry.id   AF-A0A925PBN0-F1
#
_cell.length_a   1.000
_cell.length_b   1.000
_cell.length_c   1.000
_cell.angle_alpha   90.00
_cell.angle_beta   90.00
_cell.angle_gamma   90.00
#
_symmetry.space_group_name_H-M   'P 1'
#
loop_
_entity.id
_entity.type
_entity.pdbx_description
1 polymer ?
#
loop_
_entity_poly.entity_id
_entity_poly.type
_entity_poly.pdbx_seq_one_letter_code
_entity_poly.pdbx_strand_id
1 'polypeptide(L)'
;HPVRAALAAARDEDRDLNALVAALRHRHEGDAFRRVVYSESHDEVANGKARLPTEIDPVYADGYPARKRSMLAALLALTAPGIPMLFQGQEVLENEWFRDEVPVDWAKLAHHGSIHAFYRDLIALRRDLRGFSVGLTGQHIEVNHVNHGDKVLGYRRWREDGAAGGDVLVVLNLSTYPRNGYEIGVPREGVWHVRLNTDSTAYSGDFADHGEPAAEARPDPLDGYAHRITIDIAPYSALILSRDRA
;
A
#
# COMPACT_ATOMS: atom_id res chain seq x y z
N HIS A 1 -14.32 -8.82 3.65
CA HIS A 1 -13.41 -7.94 2.89
C HIS A 1 -11.94 -8.40 3.03
N PRO A 2 -11.30 -9.00 2.00
CA PRO A 2 -9.98 -9.64 2.13
C PRO A 2 -8.86 -8.74 2.66
N VAL A 3 -8.75 -7.51 2.15
CA VAL A 3 -7.74 -6.53 2.58
C VAL A 3 -7.88 -6.20 4.07
N ARG A 4 -9.10 -5.86 4.50
CA ARG A 4 -9.41 -5.54 5.89
C ARG A 4 -9.08 -6.70 6.83
N ALA A 5 -9.48 -7.92 6.46
CA ALA A 5 -9.21 -9.13 7.25
C ALA A 5 -7.70 -9.37 7.44
N ALA A 6 -6.90 -9.23 6.37
CA ALA A 6 -5.44 -9.39 6.48
C ALA A 6 -4.78 -8.31 7.35
N LEU A 7 -5.27 -7.07 7.31
CA LEU A 7 -4.67 -5.96 8.06
C LEU A 7 -5.12 -5.92 9.53
N ALA A 8 -6.36 -6.34 9.82
CA ALA A 8 -6.89 -6.47 11.17
C ALA A 8 -6.34 -7.71 11.90
N ALA A 9 -5.89 -8.74 11.18
CA ALA A 9 -5.34 -9.94 11.80
C ALA A 9 -4.23 -9.61 12.82
N ALA A 10 -4.43 -10.06 14.06
CA ALA A 10 -3.53 -9.76 15.17
C ALA A 10 -2.14 -10.36 14.95
N ARG A 11 -2.07 -11.62 14.51
CA ARG A 11 -0.84 -12.37 14.28
C ARG A 11 -0.49 -12.42 12.81
N ASP A 12 0.81 -12.40 12.51
CA ASP A 12 1.31 -12.40 11.13
C ASP A 12 0.92 -13.65 10.35
N GLU A 13 0.92 -14.81 11.01
CA GLU A 13 0.57 -16.10 10.40
C GLU A 13 -0.86 -16.13 9.84
N ASP A 14 -1.79 -15.42 10.49
CA ASP A 14 -3.21 -15.36 10.14
C ASP A 14 -3.46 -14.49 8.88
N ARG A 15 -2.45 -13.79 8.37
CA ARG A 15 -2.57 -12.99 7.14
C ARG A 15 -2.53 -13.87 5.90
N ASP A 16 -3.65 -13.94 5.20
CA ASP A 16 -3.79 -14.69 3.96
C ASP A 16 -3.35 -13.85 2.74
N LEU A 17 -2.12 -14.09 2.28
CA LEU A 17 -1.61 -13.44 1.06
C LEU A 17 -2.34 -13.90 -0.20
N ASN A 18 -2.87 -15.14 -0.25
CA ASN A 18 -3.60 -15.61 -1.43
C ASN A 18 -4.91 -14.83 -1.59
N ALA A 19 -5.59 -14.55 -0.48
CA ALA A 19 -6.77 -13.69 -0.49
C ALA A 19 -6.45 -12.26 -0.95
N LEU A 20 -5.28 -11.70 -0.56
CA LEU A 20 -4.81 -10.41 -1.06
C LEU A 20 -4.50 -10.44 -2.55
N VAL A 21 -3.82 -11.49 -3.03
CA VAL A 21 -3.50 -11.68 -4.46
C VAL A 21 -4.77 -11.81 -5.29
N ALA A 22 -5.75 -12.59 -4.83
CA ALA A 22 -7.04 -12.71 -5.47
C ALA A 22 -7.77 -11.36 -5.53
N ALA A 23 -7.78 -10.61 -4.43
CA ALA A 23 -8.35 -9.27 -4.39
C ALA A 23 -7.65 -8.30 -5.35
N LEU A 24 -6.32 -8.31 -5.43
CA LEU A 24 -5.54 -7.46 -6.33
C LEU A 24 -5.83 -7.76 -7.81
N ARG A 25 -5.91 -9.05 -8.16
CA ARG A 25 -6.12 -9.53 -9.54
C ARG A 25 -7.58 -9.48 -10.01
N HIS A 26 -8.54 -9.31 -9.09
CA HIS A 26 -9.97 -9.34 -9.42
C HIS A 26 -10.36 -8.28 -10.46
N ARG A 27 -11.18 -8.67 -11.43
CA ARG A 27 -11.69 -7.85 -12.54
C ARG A 27 -13.12 -8.25 -12.87
N HIS A 28 -13.94 -7.33 -13.34
CA HIS A 28 -15.26 -7.64 -13.90
C HIS A 28 -15.19 -7.61 -15.41
N GLU A 29 -15.51 -8.73 -16.06
CA GLU A 29 -15.49 -8.85 -17.53
C GLU A 29 -14.13 -8.45 -18.15
N GLY A 30 -13.02 -8.72 -17.44
CA GLY A 30 -11.66 -8.35 -17.88
C GLY A 30 -11.28 -6.89 -17.63
N ASP A 31 -12.22 -6.03 -17.26
CA ASP A 31 -12.00 -4.61 -16.98
C ASP A 31 -11.82 -4.38 -15.47
N ALA A 32 -10.67 -3.82 -15.09
CA ALA A 32 -10.40 -3.51 -13.69
C ALA A 32 -11.12 -2.25 -13.21
N PHE A 33 -11.53 -1.35 -14.10
CA PHE A 33 -12.22 -0.10 -13.74
C PHE A 33 -13.73 -0.27 -13.55
N ARG A 34 -14.27 -1.47 -13.76
CA ARG A 34 -15.65 -1.83 -13.41
C ARG A 34 -15.84 -2.26 -11.95
N ARG A 35 -14.84 -2.04 -11.10
CA ARG A 35 -14.95 -2.22 -9.65
C ARG A 35 -14.52 -0.98 -8.89
N VAL A 36 -15.13 -0.80 -7.72
CA VAL A 36 -14.65 0.10 -6.68
C VAL A 36 -13.71 -0.69 -5.77
N VAL A 37 -12.56 -0.12 -5.47
CA VAL A 37 -11.58 -0.69 -4.54
C VAL A 37 -11.55 0.17 -3.29
N TYR A 38 -11.85 -0.41 -2.14
CA TYR A 38 -11.86 0.26 -0.85
C TYR A 38 -11.31 -0.67 0.22
N SER A 39 -11.13 -0.16 1.44
CA SER A 39 -10.90 -0.95 2.65
C SER A 39 -11.99 -0.74 3.70
N GLU A 40 -12.70 0.39 3.60
CA GLU A 40 -13.80 0.79 4.48
C GLU A 40 -14.92 1.42 3.65
N SER A 41 -16.15 1.23 4.09
CA SER A 41 -17.36 1.88 3.57
C SER A 41 -18.32 2.11 4.73
N HIS A 42 -19.34 2.94 4.55
CA HIS A 42 -20.34 3.18 5.60
C HIS A 42 -20.95 1.87 6.12
N ASP A 43 -21.24 0.88 5.27
CA ASP A 43 -21.77 -0.43 5.68
C ASP A 43 -20.78 -1.29 6.48
N GLU A 44 -19.49 -1.14 6.22
CA GLU A 44 -18.44 -1.92 6.90
C GLU A 44 -18.10 -1.35 8.27
N VAL A 45 -18.41 -0.08 8.53
CA VAL A 45 -18.09 0.59 9.81
C VAL A 45 -19.31 1.19 10.52
N ALA A 46 -20.53 0.84 10.11
CA ALA A 46 -21.76 1.20 10.82
C ALA A 46 -22.18 0.10 11.80
N ASN A 47 -23.25 0.37 12.57
CA ASN A 47 -23.95 -0.60 13.41
C ASN A 47 -23.05 -1.31 14.44
N GLY A 48 -22.14 -0.56 15.07
CA GLY A 48 -21.23 -1.08 16.11
C GLY A 48 -20.00 -1.80 15.57
N LYS A 49 -19.80 -1.85 14.24
CA LYS A 49 -18.53 -2.32 13.65
C LYS A 49 -17.46 -1.25 13.81
N ALA A 50 -16.31 -1.63 14.37
CA ALA A 50 -15.19 -0.74 14.57
C ALA A 50 -14.61 -0.22 13.24
N ARG A 51 -13.97 0.94 13.25
CA ARG A 51 -13.07 1.39 12.17
C ARG A 51 -11.83 0.50 12.12
N LEU A 52 -11.15 0.44 10.97
CA LEU A 52 -9.96 -0.40 10.84
C LEU A 52 -8.88 -0.11 11.91
N PRO A 53 -8.54 1.15 12.27
CA PRO A 53 -7.55 1.41 13.30
C PRO A 53 -7.93 0.80 14.67
N THR A 54 -9.20 0.90 15.05
CA THR A 54 -9.74 0.30 16.29
C THR A 54 -9.82 -1.23 16.22
N GLU A 55 -10.04 -1.80 15.04
CA GLU A 55 -10.02 -3.26 14.86
C GLU A 55 -8.60 -3.82 14.97
N ILE A 56 -7.59 -3.08 14.51
CA ILE A 56 -6.17 -3.44 14.64
C ILE A 56 -5.71 -3.38 16.09
N ASP A 57 -6.03 -2.28 16.78
CA ASP A 57 -5.69 -2.07 18.19
C ASP A 57 -6.88 -1.40 18.90
N PRO A 58 -7.67 -2.15 19.68
CA PRO A 58 -8.82 -1.61 20.41
C PRO A 58 -8.46 -0.66 21.55
N VAL A 59 -7.21 -0.67 22.01
CA VAL A 59 -6.75 0.14 23.15
C VAL A 59 -6.13 1.44 22.64
N TYR A 60 -5.26 1.32 21.64
CA TYR A 60 -4.57 2.45 21.02
C TYR A 60 -4.86 2.44 19.52
N ALA A 61 -6.06 2.88 19.15
CA ALA A 61 -6.51 2.93 17.75
C ALA A 61 -5.66 3.87 16.86
N ASP A 62 -4.81 4.71 17.45
CA ASP A 62 -3.82 5.51 16.76
C ASP A 62 -2.39 5.05 17.04
N GLY A 63 -2.17 3.90 17.68
CA GLY A 63 -0.86 3.34 18.00
C GLY A 63 -0.08 2.88 16.78
N TYR A 64 1.21 2.59 16.96
CA TYR A 64 2.12 2.21 15.86
C TYR A 64 1.54 1.17 14.88
N PRO A 65 1.05 -0.02 15.31
CA PRO A 65 0.49 -1.00 14.37
C PRO A 65 -0.79 -0.49 13.67
N ALA A 66 -1.64 0.26 14.38
CA ALA A 66 -2.87 0.82 13.83
C ALA A 66 -2.57 1.84 12.72
N ARG A 67 -1.64 2.78 12.93
CA ARG A 67 -1.22 3.75 11.91
C ARG A 67 -0.64 3.05 10.69
N LYS A 68 0.35 2.17 10.91
CA LYS A 68 1.05 1.44 9.85
C LYS A 68 0.10 0.63 8.97
N ARG A 69 -0.73 -0.23 9.59
CA ARG A 69 -1.60 -1.13 8.83
C ARG A 69 -2.78 -0.38 8.20
N SER A 70 -3.25 0.73 8.79
CA SER A 70 -4.24 1.59 8.13
C SER A 70 -3.66 2.27 6.89
N MET A 71 -2.40 2.73 6.94
CA MET A 71 -1.69 3.24 5.75
C MET A 71 -1.54 2.16 4.67
N LEU A 72 -1.23 0.90 5.04
CA LEU A 72 -1.21 -0.21 4.08
C LEU A 72 -2.58 -0.47 3.44
N ALA A 73 -3.68 -0.29 4.18
CA ALA A 73 -5.03 -0.43 3.64
C ALA A 73 -5.30 0.61 2.54
N ALA A 74 -4.98 1.87 2.82
CA ALA A 74 -5.09 2.96 1.86
C ALA A 74 -4.17 2.74 0.66
N LEU A 75 -2.94 2.28 0.90
CA LEU A 75 -1.97 1.95 -0.15
C LEU A 75 -2.50 0.87 -1.08
N LEU A 76 -3.04 -0.23 -0.55
CA LEU A 76 -3.64 -1.28 -1.37
C LEU A 76 -4.85 -0.76 -2.17
N ALA A 77 -5.72 0.04 -1.55
CA ALA A 77 -6.89 0.61 -2.24
C ALA A 77 -6.49 1.55 -3.40
N LEU A 78 -5.48 2.39 -3.18
CA LEU A 78 -5.02 3.37 -4.17
C LEU A 78 -4.06 2.77 -5.20
N THR A 79 -3.33 1.70 -4.91
CA THR A 79 -2.36 1.10 -5.84
C THR A 79 -2.81 -0.22 -6.45
N ALA A 80 -4.03 -0.69 -6.18
CA ALA A 80 -4.70 -1.74 -6.95
C ALA A 80 -5.32 -1.18 -8.26
N PRO A 81 -5.51 -2.01 -9.30
CA PRO A 81 -6.22 -1.57 -10.50
C PRO A 81 -7.72 -1.52 -10.24
N GLY A 82 -8.34 -0.36 -10.48
CA GLY A 82 -9.76 -0.10 -10.28
C GLY A 82 -10.03 1.34 -9.86
N ILE A 83 -11.30 1.65 -9.58
CA ILE A 83 -11.71 2.98 -9.08
C ILE A 83 -11.49 2.99 -7.57
N PRO A 84 -10.48 3.71 -7.04
CA PRO A 84 -10.26 3.75 -5.60
C PRO A 84 -11.37 4.57 -4.91
N MET A 85 -11.77 4.13 -3.73
CA MET A 85 -12.63 4.89 -2.81
C MET A 85 -11.98 4.92 -1.44
N LEU A 86 -11.91 6.12 -0.87
CA LEU A 86 -11.60 6.34 0.55
C LEU A 86 -12.89 6.75 1.24
N PHE A 87 -13.15 6.14 2.39
CA PHE A 87 -14.27 6.54 3.24
C PHE A 87 -13.82 7.67 4.18
N GLN A 88 -14.73 8.61 4.46
CA GLN A 88 -14.39 9.79 5.26
C GLN A 88 -13.83 9.39 6.64
N GLY A 89 -12.80 10.12 7.07
CA GLY A 89 -12.13 9.91 8.35
C GLY A 89 -10.95 8.93 8.30
N GLN A 90 -10.78 8.15 7.23
CA GLN A 90 -9.62 7.26 7.09
C GLN A 90 -8.29 8.04 7.09
N GLU A 91 -8.31 9.22 6.48
CA GLU A 91 -7.19 10.16 6.34
C GLU A 91 -6.75 10.82 7.66
N VAL A 92 -7.55 10.67 8.71
CA VAL A 92 -7.27 11.19 10.06
C VAL A 92 -7.40 10.10 11.14
N LEU A 93 -7.35 8.82 10.76
CA LEU A 93 -7.47 7.69 11.69
C LEU A 93 -8.71 7.79 12.59
N GLU A 94 -9.86 8.06 11.98
CA GLU A 94 -11.13 8.00 12.70
C GLU A 94 -11.30 6.62 13.34
N ASN A 95 -11.63 6.60 14.63
CA ASN A 95 -11.61 5.40 15.46
C ASN A 95 -13.02 4.99 15.93
N GLU A 96 -13.99 5.90 15.89
CA GLU A 96 -15.39 5.60 16.17
C GLU A 96 -16.10 5.01 14.95
N TRP A 97 -17.04 4.08 15.21
CA TRP A 97 -17.93 3.59 14.16
C TRP A 97 -18.71 4.75 13.54
N PHE A 98 -19.06 4.61 12.28
CA PHE A 98 -19.82 5.60 11.54
C PHE A 98 -21.24 5.76 12.08
N ARG A 99 -21.63 7.02 12.30
CA ARG A 99 -22.99 7.48 12.60
C ARG A 99 -23.23 8.68 11.70
N ASP A 100 -24.33 8.70 10.97
CA ASP A 100 -24.63 9.75 10.00
C ASP A 100 -24.93 11.10 10.67
N GLU A 101 -25.30 11.10 11.95
CA GLU A 101 -25.49 12.33 12.73
C GLU A 101 -24.21 12.85 13.42
N VAL A 102 -23.11 12.08 13.37
CA VAL A 102 -21.83 12.46 14.01
C VAL A 102 -20.79 12.80 12.93
N PRO A 103 -20.32 14.05 12.87
CA PRO A 103 -19.32 14.45 11.91
C PRO A 103 -17.96 13.77 12.20
N VAL A 104 -17.11 13.69 11.18
CA VAL A 104 -15.69 13.32 11.36
C VAL A 104 -15.03 14.30 12.34
N ASP A 105 -14.23 13.77 13.28
CA ASP A 105 -13.48 14.59 14.21
C ASP A 105 -12.23 15.20 13.55
N TRP A 106 -12.42 16.34 12.89
CA TRP A 106 -11.33 17.05 12.22
C TRP A 106 -10.28 17.63 13.18
N ALA A 107 -10.55 17.71 14.49
CA ALA A 107 -9.54 18.15 15.46
C ALA A 107 -8.32 17.19 15.49
N LYS A 108 -8.54 15.93 15.11
CA LYS A 108 -7.48 14.92 14.95
C LYS A 108 -6.39 15.30 13.95
N LEU A 109 -6.65 16.20 13.00
CA LEU A 109 -5.61 16.72 12.10
C LEU A 109 -4.43 17.34 12.85
N ALA A 110 -4.65 17.89 14.06
CA ALA A 110 -3.59 18.43 14.89
C ALA A 110 -2.56 17.36 15.30
N HIS A 111 -2.98 16.10 15.44
CA HIS A 111 -2.14 14.97 15.84
C HIS A 111 -1.82 14.01 14.68
N HIS A 112 -2.61 14.02 13.61
CA HIS A 112 -2.50 13.10 12.48
C HIS A 112 -2.21 13.82 11.14
N GLY A 113 -1.73 15.06 11.19
CA GLY A 113 -1.38 15.84 10.00
C GLY A 113 -0.33 15.15 9.10
N SER A 114 0.59 14.39 9.68
CA SER A 114 1.60 13.61 8.93
C SER A 114 0.98 12.39 8.23
N ILE A 115 0.01 11.73 8.85
CA ILE A 115 -0.76 10.64 8.23
C ILE A 115 -1.63 11.21 7.10
N HIS A 116 -2.30 12.34 7.33
CA HIS A 116 -3.04 13.04 6.28
C HIS A 116 -2.14 13.43 5.09
N ALA A 117 -0.89 13.84 5.35
CA ALA A 117 0.10 14.10 4.30
C ALA A 117 0.46 12.85 3.49
N PHE A 118 0.54 11.67 4.13
CA PHE A 118 0.70 10.40 3.41
C PHE A 118 -0.44 10.15 2.42
N TYR A 119 -1.70 10.36 2.82
CA TYR A 119 -2.85 10.19 1.91
C TYR A 119 -2.75 11.13 0.70
N ARG A 120 -2.40 12.40 0.93
CA ARG A 120 -2.17 13.38 -0.14
C ARG A 120 -1.10 12.90 -1.12
N ASP A 121 0.04 12.44 -0.61
CA ASP A 121 1.18 12.03 -1.43
C ASP A 121 0.86 10.73 -2.22
N LEU A 122 0.17 9.79 -1.59
CA LEU A 122 -0.29 8.55 -2.24
C LEU A 122 -1.33 8.83 -3.35
N ILE A 123 -2.26 9.76 -3.12
CA ILE A 123 -3.21 10.21 -4.15
C ILE A 123 -2.46 10.89 -5.31
N ALA A 124 -1.43 11.69 -5.02
CA ALA A 124 -0.61 12.32 -6.05
C ALA A 124 0.11 11.28 -6.93
N LEU A 125 0.61 10.18 -6.34
CA LEU A 125 1.18 9.06 -7.09
C LEU A 125 0.13 8.32 -7.92
N ARG A 126 -1.04 8.00 -7.34
CA ARG A 126 -2.11 7.31 -8.09
C ARG A 126 -2.58 8.11 -9.31
N ARG A 127 -2.50 9.44 -9.24
CA ARG A 127 -2.86 10.37 -10.32
C ARG A 127 -1.67 10.76 -11.21
N ASP A 128 -0.48 10.24 -10.96
CA ASP A 128 0.76 10.58 -11.66
C ASP A 128 1.08 12.09 -11.71
N LEU A 129 0.77 12.85 -10.66
CA LEU A 129 0.92 14.31 -10.67
C LEU A 129 2.39 14.77 -10.78
N ARG A 130 3.35 13.89 -10.47
CA ARG A 130 4.79 14.17 -10.55
C ARG A 130 5.47 13.48 -11.73
N GLY A 131 4.75 12.70 -12.54
CA GLY A 131 5.27 12.05 -13.74
C GLY A 131 6.05 10.74 -13.52
N PHE A 132 6.25 10.28 -12.29
CA PHE A 132 7.05 9.08 -12.00
C PHE A 132 6.24 7.79 -11.83
N SER A 133 4.91 7.85 -11.87
CA SER A 133 4.01 6.79 -11.38
C SER A 133 2.87 6.46 -12.34
N VAL A 134 3.07 6.75 -13.62
CA VAL A 134 2.05 6.54 -14.67
C VAL A 134 1.48 5.12 -14.69
N GLY A 135 2.27 4.11 -14.32
CA GLY A 135 1.81 2.73 -14.24
C GLY A 135 0.65 2.51 -13.27
N LEU A 136 0.55 3.29 -12.19
CA LEU A 136 -0.58 3.24 -11.25
C LEU A 136 -1.89 3.68 -11.92
N THR A 137 -1.82 4.50 -13.00
CA THR A 137 -2.98 4.98 -13.76
C THR A 137 -3.60 3.93 -14.68
N GLY A 138 -2.83 2.92 -15.08
CA GLY A 138 -3.28 1.85 -15.98
C GLY A 138 -4.14 0.80 -15.27
N GLN A 139 -4.72 -0.13 -16.02
CA GLN A 139 -5.50 -1.23 -15.45
C GLN A 139 -4.69 -2.50 -15.21
N HIS A 140 -3.42 -2.54 -15.63
CA HIS A 140 -2.64 -3.77 -15.61
C HIS A 140 -1.94 -3.99 -14.27
N ILE A 141 -1.89 -5.25 -13.87
CA ILE A 141 -1.21 -5.71 -12.66
C ILE A 141 -0.59 -7.09 -12.90
N GLU A 142 0.59 -7.28 -12.34
CA GLU A 142 1.26 -8.57 -12.25
C GLU A 142 1.76 -8.71 -10.82
N VAL A 143 1.19 -9.65 -10.06
CA VAL A 143 1.79 -10.03 -8.78
C VAL A 143 2.96 -10.94 -9.10
N ASN A 144 4.17 -10.38 -9.06
CA ASN A 144 5.42 -11.06 -9.39
C ASN A 144 6.06 -11.73 -8.17
N HIS A 145 5.76 -11.29 -6.95
CA HIS A 145 6.40 -11.80 -5.74
C HIS A 145 5.38 -12.11 -4.64
N VAL A 146 5.43 -13.33 -4.09
CA VAL A 146 4.62 -13.74 -2.93
C VAL A 146 5.48 -14.61 -2.03
N ASN A 147 5.80 -14.13 -0.83
CA ASN A 147 6.52 -14.89 0.18
C ASN A 147 5.65 -15.04 1.43
N HIS A 148 5.09 -16.24 1.61
CA HIS A 148 4.21 -16.55 2.74
C HIS A 148 4.94 -16.58 4.09
N GLY A 149 6.22 -16.98 4.11
CA GLY A 149 7.01 -17.06 5.34
C GLY A 149 7.35 -15.68 5.88
N ASP A 150 7.82 -14.80 5.00
CA ASP A 150 8.19 -13.43 5.37
C ASP A 150 7.02 -12.45 5.36
N LYS A 151 5.86 -12.90 4.86
CA LYS A 151 4.66 -12.08 4.61
C LYS A 151 4.96 -10.88 3.73
N VAL A 152 5.76 -11.09 2.67
CA VAL A 152 6.09 -10.07 1.67
C VAL A 152 5.29 -10.29 0.40
N LEU A 153 4.72 -9.23 -0.14
CA LEU A 153 3.95 -9.22 -1.37
C LEU A 153 4.48 -8.13 -2.31
N GLY A 154 4.79 -8.50 -3.55
CA GLY A 154 5.26 -7.59 -4.58
C GLY A 154 4.41 -7.67 -5.84
N TYR A 155 4.05 -6.52 -6.39
CA TYR A 155 3.35 -6.45 -7.67
C TYR A 155 3.77 -5.24 -8.51
N ARG A 156 3.75 -5.46 -9.82
CA ARG A 156 3.98 -4.46 -10.84
C ARG A 156 2.65 -3.92 -11.36
N ARG A 157 2.62 -2.62 -11.65
CA ARG A 157 1.54 -1.89 -12.34
C ARG A 157 2.11 -1.20 -13.58
N TRP A 158 1.36 -1.20 -14.68
CA TRP A 158 1.72 -0.48 -15.91
C TRP A 158 0.47 -0.04 -16.68
N ARG A 159 0.68 0.82 -17.69
CA ARG A 159 -0.35 1.27 -18.64
C ARG A 159 -0.08 0.66 -20.02
N GLU A 160 -1.16 0.38 -20.78
CA GLU A 160 -1.13 -0.27 -22.10
C GLU A 160 -0.19 0.43 -23.09
N ASP A 161 -0.10 1.75 -23.03
CA ASP A 161 0.70 2.56 -23.95
C ASP A 161 2.21 2.51 -23.67
N GLY A 162 2.65 1.71 -22.69
CA GLY A 162 3.98 1.10 -22.67
C GLY A 162 5.15 2.07 -22.69
N ALA A 163 4.96 3.34 -22.32
CA ALA A 163 6.05 4.31 -22.28
C ALA A 163 7.20 3.72 -21.45
N ALA A 164 8.37 3.58 -22.07
CA ALA A 164 9.55 3.02 -21.42
C ALA A 164 9.81 3.79 -20.11
N GLY A 165 9.86 3.08 -18.97
CA GLY A 165 9.97 3.71 -17.64
C GLY A 165 8.64 3.94 -16.91
N GLY A 166 7.50 3.54 -17.50
CA GLY A 166 6.18 3.69 -16.85
C GLY A 166 5.81 2.62 -15.82
N ASP A 167 6.69 1.64 -15.59
CA ASP A 167 6.47 0.57 -14.62
C ASP A 167 6.55 1.09 -13.19
N VAL A 168 5.58 0.68 -12.37
CA VAL A 168 5.58 0.93 -10.94
C VAL A 168 5.59 -0.40 -10.21
N LEU A 169 6.59 -0.60 -9.35
CA LEU A 169 6.68 -1.73 -8.44
C LEU A 169 6.14 -1.31 -7.08
N VAL A 170 5.29 -2.13 -6.49
CA VAL A 170 4.82 -1.96 -5.12
C VAL A 170 5.23 -3.19 -4.33
N VAL A 171 5.92 -2.98 -3.21
CA VAL A 171 6.39 -4.06 -2.33
C VAL A 171 5.90 -3.81 -0.92
N LEU A 172 5.21 -4.76 -0.32
CA LEU A 172 4.62 -4.67 1.00
C LEU A 172 5.26 -5.70 1.93
N ASN A 173 5.65 -5.25 3.12
CA ASN A 173 5.96 -6.10 4.25
C ASN A 173 4.77 -6.11 5.21
N LEU A 174 4.06 -7.24 5.26
CA LEU A 174 2.90 -7.43 6.13
C LEU A 174 3.28 -8.12 7.45
N SER A 175 4.54 -8.07 7.87
CA SER A 175 5.01 -8.67 9.13
C SER A 175 5.52 -7.64 10.13
N THR A 176 5.67 -8.07 11.38
CA THR A 176 6.23 -7.27 12.48
C THR A 176 7.75 -7.13 12.42
N TYR A 177 8.42 -7.84 11.50
CA TYR A 177 9.87 -7.87 11.38
C TYR A 177 10.33 -7.07 10.16
N PRO A 178 11.40 -6.26 10.27
CA PRO A 178 11.99 -5.62 9.10
C PRO A 178 12.59 -6.67 8.17
N ARG A 179 12.66 -6.34 6.88
CA ARG A 179 13.31 -7.14 5.85
C ARG A 179 14.50 -6.35 5.33
N ASN A 180 15.71 -6.81 5.65
CA ASN A 180 16.96 -6.18 5.23
C ASN A 180 17.61 -7.02 4.14
N GLY A 181 18.18 -6.38 3.13
CA GLY A 181 18.75 -7.05 1.97
C GLY A 181 17.74 -7.90 1.22
N TYR A 182 16.46 -7.52 1.23
CA TYR A 182 15.39 -8.29 0.61
C TYR A 182 15.47 -8.20 -0.91
N GLU A 183 15.49 -9.34 -1.58
CA GLU A 183 15.60 -9.38 -3.04
C GLU A 183 14.23 -9.53 -3.70
N ILE A 184 13.99 -8.74 -4.75
CA ILE A 184 12.77 -8.83 -5.57
C ILE A 184 13.11 -8.67 -7.05
N GLY A 185 12.49 -9.48 -7.90
CA GLY A 185 12.67 -9.40 -9.34
C GLY A 185 12.04 -8.13 -9.92
N VAL A 186 12.69 -7.56 -10.94
CA VAL A 186 12.21 -6.37 -11.66
C VAL A 186 12.31 -6.54 -13.17
N PRO A 187 11.36 -6.01 -13.95
CA PRO A 187 11.24 -6.29 -15.39
C PRO A 187 12.32 -5.63 -16.26
N ARG A 188 13.15 -4.75 -15.68
CA ARG A 188 14.04 -3.85 -16.39
C ARG A 188 15.25 -3.46 -15.55
N GLU A 189 16.37 -3.28 -16.22
CA GLU A 189 17.61 -2.71 -15.67
C GLU A 189 17.48 -1.22 -15.25
N GLY A 190 18.54 -0.73 -14.61
CA GLY A 190 18.70 0.65 -14.14
C GLY A 190 18.25 0.88 -12.70
N VAL A 191 18.29 2.15 -12.29
CA VAL A 191 17.95 2.59 -10.93
C VAL A 191 16.44 2.60 -10.72
N TRP A 192 15.97 1.88 -9.71
CA TRP A 192 14.59 1.95 -9.20
C TRP A 192 14.56 2.86 -7.98
N HIS A 193 13.93 4.04 -8.11
CA HIS A 193 13.82 5.01 -7.05
C HIS A 193 12.59 4.75 -6.20
N VAL A 194 12.73 4.87 -4.88
CA VAL A 194 11.61 4.85 -3.93
C VAL A 194 10.86 6.18 -4.07
N ARG A 195 9.63 6.11 -4.59
CA ARG A 195 8.73 7.26 -4.75
C ARG A 195 7.87 7.51 -3.51
N LEU A 196 7.66 6.46 -2.71
CA LEU A 196 7.01 6.54 -1.40
C LEU A 196 7.51 5.40 -0.52
N ASN A 197 7.92 5.74 0.70
CA ASN A 197 8.18 4.81 1.80
C ASN A 197 7.15 5.07 2.90
N THR A 198 6.27 4.10 3.19
CA THR A 198 5.26 4.29 4.26
C THR A 198 5.88 4.31 5.67
N ASP A 199 7.16 3.97 5.80
CA ASP A 199 7.96 4.13 7.03
C ASP A 199 8.75 5.44 7.08
N SER A 200 8.50 6.39 6.17
CA SER A 200 9.17 7.69 6.26
C SER A 200 8.79 8.46 7.52
N THR A 201 9.78 9.13 8.11
CA THR A 201 9.61 10.05 9.24
C THR A 201 8.69 11.23 8.91
N ALA A 202 8.48 11.52 7.62
CA ALA A 202 7.49 12.49 7.15
C ALA A 202 6.05 12.12 7.50
N TYR A 203 5.77 10.83 7.77
CA TYR A 203 4.42 10.31 8.04
C TYR A 203 4.18 9.98 9.52
N SER A 204 5.23 9.79 10.31
CA SER A 204 5.16 9.77 11.77
C SER A 204 6.56 9.91 12.37
N GLY A 205 6.68 10.65 13.48
CA GLY A 205 7.98 10.89 14.12
C GLY A 205 8.62 9.67 14.79
N ASP A 206 7.86 8.58 14.98
CA ASP A 206 8.34 7.29 15.51
C ASP A 206 8.53 6.24 14.41
N PHE A 207 8.46 6.63 13.14
CA PHE A 207 8.87 5.77 12.02
C PHE A 207 10.37 5.89 11.77
N ALA A 208 10.97 4.88 11.15
CA ALA A 208 12.43 4.75 11.13
C ALA A 208 13.10 5.30 9.85
N ASP A 209 12.32 5.66 8.83
CA ASP A 209 12.82 5.92 7.47
C ASP A 209 13.66 4.74 6.94
N HIS A 210 13.22 3.52 7.25
CA HIS A 210 14.02 2.33 7.01
C HIS A 210 14.22 2.08 5.52
N GLY A 211 15.48 1.91 5.13
CA GLY A 211 15.92 1.58 3.77
C GLY A 211 16.43 2.75 2.95
N GLU A 212 16.86 2.44 1.72
CA GLU A 212 17.55 3.37 0.84
C GLU A 212 16.58 4.07 -0.15
N PRO A 213 16.90 5.30 -0.62
CA PRO A 213 16.02 6.04 -1.53
C PRO A 213 15.96 5.45 -2.95
N ALA A 214 16.85 4.53 -3.29
CA ALA A 214 16.88 3.86 -4.59
C ALA A 214 17.64 2.52 -4.52
N ALA A 215 17.41 1.65 -5.49
CA ALA A 215 18.13 0.40 -5.67
C ALA A 215 18.49 0.17 -7.14
N GLU A 216 19.73 -0.23 -7.40
CA GLU A 216 20.22 -0.55 -8.75
C GLU A 216 19.84 -1.98 -9.14
N ALA A 217 19.24 -2.15 -10.32
CA ALA A 217 18.89 -3.47 -10.84
C ALA A 217 20.13 -4.23 -11.33
N ARG A 218 20.34 -5.43 -10.80
CA ARG A 218 21.45 -6.33 -11.18
C ARG A 218 20.95 -7.40 -12.16
N PRO A 219 21.76 -7.84 -13.15
CA PRO A 219 21.38 -8.86 -14.14
C PRO A 219 21.43 -10.27 -13.52
N ASP A 220 20.56 -10.53 -12.56
CA ASP A 220 20.45 -11.80 -11.84
C ASP A 220 18.97 -12.20 -11.73
N PRO A 221 18.50 -13.26 -12.44
CA PRO A 221 17.08 -13.56 -12.58
C PRO A 221 16.36 -13.92 -11.28
N LEU A 222 15.21 -13.30 -11.03
CA LEU A 222 14.32 -13.58 -9.90
C LEU A 222 12.87 -13.26 -10.29
N ASP A 223 11.89 -13.95 -9.70
CA ASP A 223 10.44 -13.69 -9.91
C ASP A 223 10.00 -13.70 -11.39
N GLY A 224 10.69 -14.49 -12.24
CA GLY A 224 10.41 -14.56 -13.67
C GLY A 224 10.97 -13.40 -14.51
N TYR A 225 11.75 -12.50 -13.91
CA TYR A 225 12.43 -11.42 -14.62
C TYR A 225 13.93 -11.66 -14.75
N ALA A 226 14.57 -10.95 -15.70
CA ALA A 226 16.01 -11.03 -15.96
C ALA A 226 16.88 -10.25 -14.95
N HIS A 227 16.26 -9.38 -14.14
CA HIS A 227 16.94 -8.53 -13.19
C HIS A 227 16.30 -8.61 -11.80
N ARG A 228 17.06 -8.26 -10.76
CA ARG A 228 16.56 -8.09 -9.39
C ARG A 228 17.14 -6.84 -8.74
N ILE A 229 16.43 -6.29 -7.77
CA ILE A 229 16.92 -5.25 -6.86
C ILE A 229 17.01 -5.81 -5.44
N THR A 230 17.83 -5.15 -4.62
CA THR A 230 17.92 -5.42 -3.18
C THR A 230 17.41 -4.20 -2.43
N ILE A 231 16.46 -4.39 -1.53
CA ILE A 231 15.76 -3.34 -0.81
C ILE A 231 15.60 -3.69 0.67
N ASP A 232 15.45 -2.66 1.48
CA ASP A 232 15.16 -2.77 2.90
C ASP A 232 13.73 -2.26 3.14
N ILE A 233 12.92 -3.01 3.90
CA ILE A 233 11.50 -2.71 4.11
C ILE A 233 11.15 -2.85 5.61
N ALA A 234 10.67 -1.77 6.22
CA ALA A 234 10.30 -1.73 7.63
C ALA A 234 9.11 -2.66 7.96
N PRO A 235 8.85 -2.97 9.24
CA PRO A 235 7.62 -3.65 9.66
C PRO A 235 6.36 -2.91 9.21
N TYR A 236 5.34 -3.67 8.81
CA TYR A 236 4.04 -3.14 8.38
C TYR A 236 4.14 -1.95 7.42
N SER A 237 5.07 -2.01 6.47
CA SER A 237 5.36 -0.92 5.56
C SER A 237 5.36 -1.36 4.10
N ALA A 238 5.39 -0.38 3.21
CA ALA A 238 5.46 -0.63 1.78
C ALA A 238 6.32 0.43 1.10
N LEU A 239 6.95 -0.01 0.01
CA LEU A 239 7.68 0.84 -0.93
C LEU A 239 6.94 0.88 -2.26
N ILE A 240 6.80 2.08 -2.82
CA ILE A 240 6.40 2.28 -4.22
C ILE A 240 7.64 2.74 -4.98
N LEU A 241 8.09 1.95 -5.95
CA LEU A 241 9.28 2.22 -6.73
C LEU A 241 8.97 2.40 -8.21
N SER A 242 9.73 3.27 -8.87
CA SER A 242 9.72 3.40 -10.32
C SER A 242 11.06 3.94 -10.82
N ARG A 243 11.29 3.80 -12.12
CA ARG A 243 12.47 4.35 -12.79
C ARG A 243 12.19 5.79 -13.25
N ASP A 244 13.22 6.58 -13.48
CA ASP A 244 13.06 7.85 -14.18
C ASP A 244 12.67 7.58 -15.65
N ARG A 245 11.93 8.51 -16.25
CA ARG A 245 11.62 8.42 -17.69
C ARG A 245 12.91 8.72 -18.46
N ALA A 246 13.18 7.90 -19.48
CA ALA A 246 14.26 8.15 -20.44
C ALA A 246 13.93 9.35 -21.33
#